data_AF-A0AAV9TXS7-F1
#
_entry.id   AF-A0AAV9TXS7-F1
#
_cell.length_a   1.000
_cell.length_b   1.000
_cell.length_c   1.000
_cell.angle_alpha   90.00
_cell.angle_beta   90.00
_cell.angle_gamma   90.00
#
_symmetry.space_group_name_H-M   'P 1'
#
loop_
_entity.id
_entity.type
_entity.pdbx_description
1 polymer ?
#
loop_
_entity_poly.entity_id
_entity_poly.type
_entity_poly.pdbx_seq_one_letter_code
_entity_poly.pdbx_strand_id
1 'polypeptide(L)'
;MPSQETPSIYAELLTNIRQLSVAVSLPAPAGNHTRGLITPDGATLQLQHAGAQISFPLPGRVQAQGAALPAPPPTSRAISWRLPLSTDDNASAPATRSLHDEPVPWTAPDLAPGSAVACRRCAAALVSEGTAQEWKDLPSENWAEMMDFWHCHKPTTDDERAADHEHLAKRGYGAGSSIAAQPGVGMVDLTSFLFRESDCAGLKFSQFPSPGAASDITSSAILARASDPPPRTLYVFCSGCAAHIGFFNVATSSVVLLKWRVSCRTTSPGAAPNSSECLAATLIATLSRSGSSKSVVVPAFQPSHQGAAAAADDDDDDAKSSPSPPALHLWILNANIAYASSRCRGAAPRPAIKLLYREIPQAEADAMLESMTSDVQEVTLPLAEIAGAAEALRASGELLPPGERVFREWNVGLLDKWVAGGV
;
A
#
# COMPACT_ATOMS: atom_id res chain seq x y z
N MET A 1 -38.28 9.96 20.31
CA MET A 1 -37.01 10.34 20.97
C MET A 1 -35.98 10.48 19.86
N PRO A 2 -35.44 11.68 19.55
CA PRO A 2 -34.37 11.76 18.58
C PRO A 2 -33.15 11.04 19.16
N SER A 3 -32.58 10.12 18.41
CA SER A 3 -31.33 9.44 18.75
C SER A 3 -30.29 10.49 19.13
N GLN A 4 -29.79 10.45 20.37
CA GLN A 4 -28.68 11.31 20.78
C GLN A 4 -27.45 10.90 19.95
N GLU A 5 -27.22 11.61 18.85
CA GLU A 5 -25.97 11.50 18.11
C GLU A 5 -24.82 11.86 19.05
N THR A 6 -23.82 11.00 19.16
CA THR A 6 -22.64 11.27 19.98
C THR A 6 -21.64 12.12 19.20
N PRO A 7 -20.91 13.05 19.86
CA PRO A 7 -19.78 13.73 19.25
C PRO A 7 -18.84 12.80 18.50
N SER A 8 -18.44 13.19 17.29
CA SER A 8 -17.39 12.53 16.52
C SER A 8 -16.06 13.22 16.78
N ILE A 9 -15.09 12.46 17.25
CA ILE A 9 -13.72 12.91 17.55
C ILE A 9 -12.76 12.24 16.56
N TYR A 10 -11.88 13.05 15.97
CA TYR A 10 -10.71 12.63 15.20
C TYR A 10 -9.48 13.32 15.79
N ALA A 11 -8.40 12.58 15.97
CA ALA A 11 -7.13 13.15 16.38
C ALA A 11 -6.02 12.63 15.48
N GLU A 12 -5.10 13.51 15.10
CA GLU A 12 -3.90 13.14 14.35
C GLU A 12 -2.65 13.71 15.01
N LEU A 13 -1.63 12.87 15.08
CA LEU A 13 -0.30 13.20 15.53
C LEU A 13 0.59 13.48 14.32
N LEU A 14 1.12 14.70 14.25
CA LEU A 14 2.10 15.15 13.27
C LEU A 14 3.48 15.03 13.91
N THR A 15 4.14 13.88 13.70
CA THR A 15 5.38 13.51 14.40
C THR A 15 6.51 14.50 14.16
N ASN A 16 6.70 14.93 12.91
CA ASN A 16 7.79 15.83 12.51
C ASN A 16 7.76 17.21 13.20
N ILE A 17 6.55 17.74 13.48
CA ILE A 17 6.38 19.04 14.16
C ILE A 17 5.97 18.88 15.62
N ARG A 18 5.96 17.65 16.14
CA ARG A 18 5.60 17.30 17.53
C ARG A 18 4.27 17.90 18.00
N GLN A 19 3.28 17.90 17.12
CA GLN A 19 1.96 18.49 17.38
C GLN A 19 0.87 17.44 17.23
N LEU A 20 -0.05 17.40 18.18
CA LEU A 20 -1.28 16.62 18.11
C LEU A 20 -2.45 17.56 17.82
N SER A 21 -3.20 17.28 16.76
CA SER A 21 -4.42 18.02 16.42
C SER A 21 -5.62 17.17 16.80
N VAL A 22 -6.56 17.74 17.54
CA VAL A 22 -7.86 17.12 17.85
C VAL A 22 -8.95 17.94 17.17
N ALA A 23 -9.84 17.26 16.45
CA ALA A 23 -11.04 17.83 15.88
C ALA A 23 -12.27 17.10 16.41
N VAL A 24 -13.29 17.87 16.80
CA VAL A 24 -14.56 17.36 17.31
C VAL A 24 -15.71 17.94 16.51
N SER A 25 -16.56 17.09 15.97
CA SER A 25 -17.86 17.44 15.41
C SER A 25 -18.95 17.13 16.43
N LEU A 26 -19.71 18.17 16.82
CA LEU A 26 -20.75 18.09 17.83
C LEU A 26 -22.14 17.92 17.20
N PRO A 27 -23.02 17.10 17.82
CA PRO A 27 -24.41 16.95 17.40
C PRO A 27 -25.23 18.22 17.69
N ALA A 28 -24.87 18.96 18.74
CA ALA A 28 -25.49 20.20 19.16
C ALA A 28 -24.45 21.33 19.28
N PRO A 29 -24.86 22.59 19.12
CA PRO A 29 -23.96 23.73 19.27
C PRO A 29 -23.25 23.73 20.63
N ALA A 30 -22.00 24.19 20.65
CA ALA A 30 -21.23 24.32 21.87
C ALA A 30 -21.76 25.43 22.78
N GLY A 31 -21.61 25.24 24.09
CA GLY A 31 -22.00 26.20 25.12
C GLY A 31 -21.36 25.83 26.47
N ASN A 32 -21.93 26.32 27.57
CA ASN A 32 -21.39 26.12 28.93
C ASN A 32 -21.31 24.64 29.38
N HIS A 33 -22.04 23.77 28.68
CA HIS A 33 -22.07 22.32 28.85
C HIS A 33 -21.04 21.57 28.00
N THR A 34 -20.17 22.28 27.26
CA THR A 34 -19.13 21.68 26.43
C THR A 34 -17.76 21.99 27.00
N ARG A 35 -17.02 20.97 27.43
CA ARG A 35 -15.70 21.13 28.05
C ARG A 35 -14.78 19.99 27.63
N GLY A 36 -13.53 20.32 27.31
CA GLY A 36 -12.47 19.34 27.09
C GLY A 36 -11.47 19.39 28.25
N LEU A 37 -11.03 18.22 28.71
CA LEU A 37 -10.01 18.06 29.74
C LEU A 37 -9.03 16.98 29.28
N ILE A 38 -7.73 17.21 29.44
CA ILE A 38 -6.73 16.17 29.23
C ILE A 38 -6.44 15.50 30.57
N THR A 39 -6.36 14.16 30.58
CA THR A 39 -6.03 13.39 31.78
C THR A 39 -4.60 13.68 32.28
N PRO A 40 -4.30 13.43 33.57
CA PRO A 40 -2.96 13.69 34.13
C PRO A 40 -1.82 12.93 33.43
N ASP A 41 -2.12 11.79 32.79
CA ASP A 41 -1.16 11.02 32.02
C ASP A 41 -0.90 11.58 30.60
N GLY A 42 -1.63 12.62 30.21
CA GLY A 42 -1.53 13.27 28.90
C GLY A 42 -2.02 12.44 27.73
N ALA A 43 -2.59 11.25 27.96
CA ALA A 43 -2.88 10.27 26.91
C ALA A 43 -4.37 10.20 26.52
N THR A 44 -5.25 10.84 27.28
CA THR A 44 -6.71 10.75 27.05
C THR A 44 -7.36 12.13 27.09
N LEU A 45 -8.26 12.36 26.14
CA LEU A 45 -9.20 13.47 26.15
C LEU A 45 -10.50 13.04 26.83
N GLN A 46 -10.91 13.79 27.86
CA GLN A 46 -12.23 13.74 28.46
C GLN A 46 -13.06 14.89 27.88
N LEU A 47 -14.04 14.55 27.03
CA LEU A 47 -14.98 15.50 26.45
C LEU A 47 -16.32 15.40 27.19
N GLN A 48 -16.73 16.50 27.80
CA GLN A 48 -18.09 16.67 28.32
C GLN A 48 -18.91 17.47 27.30
N HIS A 49 -20.08 16.96 26.89
CA HIS A 49 -21.00 17.66 26.00
C HIS A 49 -22.45 17.22 26.25
N ALA A 50 -23.36 18.18 26.50
CA ALA A 50 -24.79 17.94 26.66
C ALA A 50 -25.15 16.82 27.67
N GLY A 51 -24.38 16.75 28.77
CA GLY A 51 -24.55 15.74 29.82
C GLY A 51 -23.84 14.41 29.56
N ALA A 52 -23.34 14.17 28.35
CA ALA A 52 -22.48 13.02 28.05
C ALA A 52 -21.03 13.31 28.43
N GLN A 53 -20.33 12.29 28.90
CA GLN A 53 -18.88 12.30 29.12
C GLN A 53 -18.24 11.21 28.26
N ILE A 54 -17.31 11.61 27.41
CA ILE A 54 -16.65 10.75 26.42
C ILE A 54 -15.16 10.73 26.73
N SER A 55 -14.63 9.52 26.92
CA SER A 55 -13.20 9.28 27.06
C SER A 55 -12.64 8.87 25.71
N PHE A 56 -11.60 9.55 25.24
CA PHE A 56 -11.02 9.34 23.93
C PHE A 56 -9.48 9.22 24.00
N PRO A 57 -8.89 8.07 23.65
CA PRO A 57 -7.45 7.89 23.65
C PRO A 57 -6.78 8.72 22.55
N LEU A 58 -5.71 9.40 22.90
CA LEU A 58 -4.95 10.25 21.98
C LEU A 58 -3.83 9.45 21.27
N PRO A 59 -3.51 9.77 20.01
CA PRO A 59 -2.40 9.16 19.28
C PRO A 59 -0.99 9.53 19.79
N GLY A 60 -0.89 10.19 20.94
CA GLY A 60 0.36 10.54 21.61
C GLY A 60 0.09 11.29 22.92
N ARG A 61 1.09 11.34 23.81
CA ARG A 61 1.01 12.09 25.08
C ARG A 61 1.26 13.57 24.86
N VAL A 62 0.39 14.43 25.40
CA VAL A 62 0.50 15.89 25.26
C VAL A 62 1.00 16.56 26.54
N GLN A 63 1.56 17.78 26.41
CA GLN A 63 2.06 18.58 27.55
C GLN A 63 0.95 19.08 28.48
N ALA A 64 -0.27 19.20 27.98
CA ALA A 64 -1.43 19.73 28.70
C ALA A 64 -1.97 18.78 29.78
N GLN A 65 -1.10 18.10 30.53
CA GLN A 65 -1.45 17.07 31.51
C GLN A 65 -2.34 17.63 32.62
N GLY A 66 -3.55 17.08 32.76
CA GLY A 66 -4.53 17.55 33.74
C GLY A 66 -5.16 18.92 33.41
N ALA A 67 -4.87 19.51 32.25
CA ALA A 67 -5.32 20.86 31.92
C ALA A 67 -6.69 20.85 31.22
N ALA A 68 -7.52 21.83 31.59
CA ALA A 68 -8.74 22.14 30.86
C ALA A 68 -8.39 22.81 29.52
N LEU A 69 -8.98 22.33 28.44
CA LEU A 69 -8.76 22.89 27.10
C LEU A 69 -9.56 24.19 26.91
N PRO A 70 -9.10 25.11 26.04
CA PRO A 70 -9.83 26.33 25.74
C PRO A 70 -11.28 26.06 25.36
N ALA A 71 -12.19 26.86 25.93
CA ALA A 71 -13.61 26.74 25.67
C ALA A 71 -13.88 26.99 24.17
N PRO A 72 -14.71 26.16 23.53
CA PRO A 72 -15.07 26.35 22.13
C PRO A 72 -15.89 27.64 21.94
N PRO A 73 -15.85 28.26 20.75
CA PRO A 73 -16.71 29.39 20.44
C PRO A 73 -18.18 29.05 20.68
N PRO A 74 -18.97 29.96 21.31
CA PRO A 74 -20.39 29.73 21.52
C PRO A 74 -21.07 29.41 20.20
N THR A 75 -22.03 28.49 20.21
CA THR A 75 -22.80 28.04 19.04
C THR A 75 -22.04 27.23 17.98
N SER A 76 -20.72 27.03 18.11
CA SER A 76 -19.97 26.22 17.16
C SER A 76 -20.34 24.73 17.26
N ARG A 77 -20.45 24.05 16.11
CA ARG A 77 -20.55 22.59 16.04
C ARG A 77 -19.22 21.90 15.73
N ALA A 78 -18.17 22.68 15.50
CA ALA A 78 -16.83 22.18 15.23
C ALA A 78 -15.85 22.75 16.26
N ILE A 79 -15.05 21.89 16.87
CA ILE A 79 -13.99 22.27 17.79
C ILE A 79 -12.67 21.75 17.26
N SER A 80 -11.63 22.56 17.34
CA SER A 80 -10.26 22.15 17.03
C SER A 80 -9.32 22.59 18.16
N TRP A 81 -8.48 21.66 18.61
CA TRP A 81 -7.40 21.94 19.53
C TRP A 81 -6.08 21.47 18.95
N ARG A 82 -5.02 22.28 19.12
CA ARG A 82 -3.65 21.92 18.78
C ARG A 82 -2.87 21.81 20.08
N LEU A 83 -2.37 20.61 20.36
CA LEU A 83 -1.76 20.23 21.61
C LEU A 83 -0.30 19.84 21.36
N PRO A 84 0.67 20.54 21.98
CA PRO A 84 2.08 20.13 21.90
C PRO A 84 2.31 18.76 22.55
N LEU A 85 3.18 17.95 21.95
CA LEU A 85 3.60 16.67 22.54
C LEU A 85 4.45 16.86 23.79
N SER A 86 4.29 15.95 24.75
CA SER A 86 5.14 15.87 25.94
C SER A 86 6.63 15.80 25.57
N THR A 87 7.47 16.50 26.35
CA THR A 87 8.94 16.50 26.19
C THR A 87 9.62 15.32 26.85
N ASP A 88 8.97 14.72 27.85
CA ASP A 88 9.62 13.83 28.82
C ASP A 88 9.73 12.38 28.34
N ASP A 89 9.36 12.11 27.09
CA ASP A 89 9.25 10.77 26.54
C ASP A 89 10.33 10.45 25.50
N ASN A 90 11.50 10.04 25.99
CA ASN A 90 12.43 9.18 25.22
C ASN A 90 11.84 7.77 24.97
N ALA A 91 10.69 7.43 25.58
CA ALA A 91 10.05 6.12 25.50
C ALA A 91 8.70 6.09 24.75
N SER A 92 8.06 7.25 24.50
CA SER A 92 6.68 7.31 23.97
C SER A 92 6.49 8.25 22.77
N ALA A 93 7.50 9.02 22.37
CA ALA A 93 7.47 9.61 21.04
C ALA A 93 7.54 8.45 20.04
N PRO A 94 6.63 8.33 19.05
CA PRO A 94 6.99 7.58 17.86
C PRO A 94 8.25 8.27 17.38
N ALA A 95 9.38 7.57 17.45
CA ALA A 95 10.66 8.10 16.98
C ALA A 95 10.37 8.75 15.63
N THR A 96 10.95 9.92 15.36
CA THR A 96 11.09 10.40 13.99
C THR A 96 11.92 9.35 13.27
N ARG A 97 11.24 8.27 12.83
CA ARG A 97 11.81 7.19 12.07
C ARG A 97 12.11 7.82 10.72
N SER A 98 13.33 7.58 10.26
CA SER A 98 13.66 7.85 8.88
C SER A 98 12.61 7.15 8.01
N LEU A 99 12.23 7.73 6.87
CA LEU A 99 11.35 7.04 5.93
C LEU A 99 11.92 5.67 5.52
N HIS A 100 13.24 5.48 5.65
CA HIS A 100 13.95 4.23 5.42
C HIS A 100 13.76 3.16 6.51
N ASP A 101 13.35 3.56 7.73
CA ASP A 101 13.15 2.66 8.89
C ASP A 101 11.66 2.36 9.14
N GLU A 102 10.79 2.72 8.20
CA GLU A 102 9.37 2.43 8.30
C GLU A 102 9.12 0.92 8.13
N PRO A 103 8.31 0.30 9.00
CA PRO A 103 7.99 -1.11 8.88
C PRO A 103 7.27 -1.38 7.56
N VAL A 104 7.73 -2.41 6.84
CA VAL A 104 7.14 -2.83 5.56
C VAL A 104 6.43 -4.19 5.71
N PRO A 105 5.37 -4.45 4.93
CA PRO A 105 4.67 -5.72 4.91
C PRO A 105 5.61 -6.90 4.70
N TRP A 106 5.92 -7.68 5.74
CA TRP A 106 6.79 -8.87 5.72
C TRP A 106 8.13 -8.71 4.99
N THR A 107 9.22 -8.71 5.74
CA THR A 107 10.59 -8.88 5.23
C THR A 107 11.00 -10.35 5.30
N ALA A 108 12.11 -10.72 4.66
CA ALA A 108 12.63 -12.09 4.72
C ALA A 108 12.85 -12.59 6.17
N PRO A 109 13.39 -11.79 7.11
CA PRO A 109 13.49 -12.17 8.52
C PRO A 109 12.14 -12.45 9.22
N ASP A 110 11.04 -11.88 8.71
CA ASP A 110 9.71 -12.10 9.27
C ASP A 110 9.15 -13.48 8.91
N LEU A 111 9.72 -14.17 7.92
CA LEU A 111 9.19 -15.40 7.35
C LEU A 111 9.94 -16.63 7.87
N ALA A 112 9.20 -17.66 8.27
CA ALA A 112 9.81 -18.89 8.76
C ALA A 112 10.46 -19.67 7.60
N PRO A 113 11.76 -20.02 7.69
CA PRO A 113 12.44 -20.88 6.72
C PRO A 113 11.71 -22.21 6.53
N GLY A 114 11.63 -22.68 5.29
CA GLY A 114 10.96 -23.94 4.92
C GLY A 114 9.43 -23.91 5.05
N SER A 115 8.81 -22.77 5.41
CA SER A 115 7.35 -22.69 5.52
C SER A 115 6.66 -22.78 4.15
N ALA A 116 5.48 -23.40 4.14
CA ALA A 116 4.63 -23.42 2.96
C ALA A 116 4.04 -22.04 2.69
N VAL A 117 3.84 -21.73 1.41
CA VAL A 117 3.04 -20.59 0.95
C VAL A 117 1.70 -21.13 0.48
N ALA A 118 0.60 -20.64 1.06
CA ALA A 118 -0.74 -21.13 0.76
C ALA A 118 -1.62 -20.02 0.17
N CYS A 119 -2.58 -20.40 -0.67
CA CYS A 119 -3.63 -19.49 -1.13
C CYS A 119 -4.44 -19.01 0.07
N ARG A 120 -4.54 -17.69 0.27
CA ARG A 120 -5.27 -17.13 1.41
C ARG A 120 -6.78 -17.47 1.39
N ARG A 121 -7.34 -17.75 0.21
CA ARG A 121 -8.78 -18.03 0.06
C ARG A 121 -9.16 -19.48 0.40
N CYS A 122 -8.36 -20.47 0.00
CA CYS A 122 -8.72 -21.88 0.15
C CYS A 122 -7.65 -22.73 0.85
N ALA A 123 -6.57 -22.11 1.33
CA ALA A 123 -5.43 -22.77 1.97
C ALA A 123 -4.69 -23.82 1.11
N ALA A 124 -4.98 -23.92 -0.20
CA ALA A 124 -4.23 -24.79 -1.09
C ALA A 124 -2.75 -24.37 -1.12
N ALA A 125 -1.83 -25.33 -1.01
CA ALA A 125 -0.40 -25.10 -1.08
C ALA A 125 0.00 -24.60 -2.47
N LEU A 126 0.63 -23.43 -2.52
CA LEU A 126 1.18 -22.81 -3.73
C LEU A 126 2.69 -23.01 -3.81
N VAL A 127 3.37 -23.07 -2.66
CA VAL A 127 4.75 -23.53 -2.50
C VAL A 127 4.73 -24.53 -1.36
N SER A 128 5.24 -25.74 -1.59
CA SER A 128 5.16 -26.83 -0.61
C SER A 128 6.06 -26.56 0.59
N GLU A 129 5.69 -27.13 1.74
CA GLU A 129 6.56 -27.09 2.92
C GLU A 129 7.90 -27.76 2.60
N GLY A 130 8.99 -27.11 3.02
CA GLY A 130 10.34 -27.55 2.74
C GLY A 130 10.90 -27.16 1.36
N THR A 131 10.13 -26.52 0.48
CA THR A 131 10.65 -26.03 -0.80
C THR A 131 11.48 -24.76 -0.62
N ALA A 132 10.89 -23.71 -0.04
CA ALA A 132 11.55 -22.42 0.19
C ALA A 132 12.35 -22.44 1.49
N GLN A 133 13.56 -22.98 1.45
CA GLN A 133 14.43 -23.12 2.63
C GLN A 133 15.07 -21.80 3.06
N GLU A 134 15.19 -20.85 2.13
CA GLU A 134 15.79 -19.55 2.38
C GLU A 134 14.85 -18.43 1.88
N TRP A 135 14.77 -17.34 2.65
CA TRP A 135 14.09 -16.11 2.25
C TRP A 135 15.12 -15.01 2.06
N LYS A 136 14.99 -14.23 0.98
CA LYS A 136 15.87 -13.08 0.69
C LYS A 136 15.05 -11.87 0.35
N ASP A 137 15.28 -10.75 1.03
CA ASP A 137 14.72 -9.49 0.57
C ASP A 137 15.33 -9.14 -0.78
N LEU A 138 14.46 -8.76 -1.72
CA LEU A 138 14.90 -8.22 -2.99
C LEU A 138 15.61 -6.89 -2.71
N PRO A 139 16.80 -6.65 -3.29
CA PRO A 139 17.29 -5.28 -3.38
C PRO A 139 16.19 -4.50 -4.11
N SER A 140 15.83 -3.30 -3.62
CA SER A 140 14.74 -2.52 -4.22
C SER A 140 14.94 -2.51 -5.74
N GLU A 141 13.91 -2.80 -6.54
CA GLU A 141 14.07 -3.04 -7.99
C GLU A 141 14.84 -1.91 -8.71
N ASN A 142 14.72 -0.66 -8.26
CA ASN A 142 15.48 0.48 -8.79
C ASN A 142 16.95 0.58 -8.32
N TRP A 143 17.42 -0.17 -7.31
CA TRP A 143 18.85 -0.25 -6.98
C TRP A 143 19.61 -0.99 -8.08
N ALA A 144 19.02 -2.03 -8.65
CA ALA A 144 19.59 -2.72 -9.82
C ALA A 144 19.64 -1.79 -11.04
N GLU A 145 18.63 -0.94 -11.24
CA GLU A 145 18.64 0.12 -12.28
C GLU A 145 19.65 1.24 -11.95
N MET A 146 19.80 1.61 -10.67
CA MET A 146 20.75 2.62 -10.21
C MET A 146 22.21 2.19 -10.37
N MET A 147 22.48 0.87 -10.36
CA MET A 147 23.80 0.32 -10.68
C MET A 147 24.22 0.60 -12.13
N ASP A 148 23.27 0.68 -13.08
CA ASP A 148 23.58 1.03 -14.48
C ASP A 148 24.02 2.50 -14.61
N PHE A 149 23.53 3.39 -13.73
CA PHE A 149 23.90 4.80 -13.70
C PHE A 149 25.19 5.09 -12.92
N TRP A 150 25.70 4.13 -12.15
CA TRP A 150 26.88 4.34 -11.30
C TRP A 150 28.21 4.10 -12.00
N HIS A 151 28.17 3.55 -13.22
CA HIS A 151 29.35 3.35 -14.05
C HIS A 151 29.54 4.55 -14.98
N CYS A 152 30.55 5.39 -14.70
CA CYS A 152 30.92 6.50 -15.60
C CYS A 152 31.29 6.01 -17.01
N HIS A 153 31.66 4.73 -17.16
CA HIS A 153 31.78 4.01 -18.42
C HIS A 153 31.31 2.58 -18.24
N LYS A 154 30.52 2.06 -19.18
CA LYS A 154 30.27 0.62 -19.29
C LYS A 154 31.63 -0.06 -19.50
N PRO A 155 32.06 -1.01 -18.65
CA PRO A 155 33.36 -1.66 -18.80
C PRO A 155 33.49 -2.20 -20.23
N THR A 156 34.51 -1.77 -20.95
CA THR A 156 34.78 -2.30 -22.29
C THR A 156 35.17 -3.77 -22.15
N THR A 157 34.57 -4.62 -22.98
CA THR A 157 34.90 -6.03 -23.09
C THR A 157 36.26 -6.18 -23.75
N ASP A 158 37.33 -5.90 -23.01
CA ASP A 158 38.70 -6.24 -23.40
C ASP A 158 39.17 -7.42 -22.53
N ASP A 159 38.80 -8.61 -23.01
CA ASP A 159 39.39 -9.95 -22.93
C ASP A 159 40.13 -10.53 -21.69
N GLU A 160 40.21 -9.91 -20.51
CA GLU A 160 40.91 -10.56 -19.36
C GLU A 160 40.17 -10.55 -18.00
N ARG A 161 38.86 -10.26 -17.95
CA ARG A 161 38.10 -10.19 -16.68
C ARG A 161 36.76 -10.93 -16.63
N ALA A 162 36.51 -11.88 -17.54
CA ALA A 162 35.23 -12.62 -17.60
C ALA A 162 34.83 -13.31 -16.28
N ALA A 163 35.79 -13.76 -15.47
CA ALA A 163 35.53 -14.44 -14.20
C ALA A 163 34.95 -13.52 -13.10
N ASP A 164 35.36 -12.24 -13.07
CA ASP A 164 34.86 -11.28 -12.07
C ASP A 164 33.44 -10.80 -12.41
N HIS A 165 33.11 -10.68 -13.71
CA HIS A 165 31.76 -10.32 -14.18
C HIS A 165 30.71 -11.37 -13.82
N GLU A 166 31.05 -12.66 -13.95
CA GLU A 166 30.14 -13.75 -13.58
C GLU A 166 29.90 -13.78 -12.06
N HIS A 167 30.94 -13.49 -11.26
CA HIS A 167 30.84 -13.48 -9.81
C HIS A 167 30.07 -12.26 -9.27
N LEU A 168 30.18 -11.09 -9.90
CA LEU A 168 29.39 -9.89 -9.57
C LEU A 168 27.94 -9.99 -10.04
N ALA A 169 27.69 -10.57 -11.22
CA ALA A 169 26.33 -10.84 -11.71
C ALA A 169 25.60 -11.88 -10.84
N LYS A 170 26.30 -12.93 -10.39
CA LYS A 170 25.79 -13.90 -9.41
C LYS A 170 25.45 -13.28 -8.04
N ARG A 171 26.03 -12.11 -7.74
CA ARG A 171 25.76 -11.33 -6.52
C ARG A 171 24.77 -10.17 -6.75
N GLY A 172 24.26 -9.98 -7.97
CA GLY A 172 23.28 -8.93 -8.30
C GLY A 172 23.86 -7.53 -8.48
N TYR A 173 25.16 -7.39 -8.73
CA TYR A 173 25.87 -6.09 -8.83
C TYR A 173 26.40 -5.76 -10.24
N GLY A 174 26.03 -6.52 -11.27
CA GLY A 174 26.51 -6.32 -12.64
C GLY A 174 25.56 -5.46 -13.47
N ALA A 175 26.07 -4.59 -14.33
CA ALA A 175 25.26 -3.94 -15.36
C ALA A 175 24.65 -5.01 -16.28
N GLY A 176 23.35 -5.29 -16.13
CA GLY A 176 22.65 -6.42 -16.75
C GLY A 176 22.32 -7.61 -15.83
N SER A 177 22.56 -7.53 -14.51
CA SER A 177 22.05 -8.55 -13.59
C SER A 177 20.55 -8.39 -13.39
N SER A 178 19.75 -9.10 -14.18
CA SER A 178 18.32 -9.25 -13.90
C SER A 178 18.14 -10.06 -12.62
N ILE A 179 17.35 -9.56 -11.67
CA ILE A 179 16.98 -10.35 -10.51
C ILE A 179 16.15 -11.54 -11.00
N ALA A 180 16.72 -12.74 -10.89
CA ALA A 180 16.12 -13.99 -11.36
C ALA A 180 15.75 -14.88 -10.18
N ALA A 181 14.63 -15.59 -10.30
CA ALA A 181 14.20 -16.52 -9.27
C ALA A 181 15.17 -17.71 -9.13
N GLN A 182 15.56 -17.97 -7.89
CA GLN A 182 16.48 -19.07 -7.53
C GLN A 182 15.68 -20.28 -7.02
N PRO A 183 16.04 -21.51 -7.42
CA PRO A 183 15.41 -22.71 -6.88
C PRO A 183 15.52 -22.75 -5.35
N GLY A 184 14.41 -23.03 -4.68
CA GLY A 184 14.34 -23.20 -3.22
C GLY A 184 14.51 -21.91 -2.42
N VAL A 185 14.49 -20.75 -3.07
CA VAL A 185 14.59 -19.43 -2.41
C VAL A 185 13.33 -18.63 -2.67
N GLY A 186 12.67 -18.17 -1.62
CA GLY A 186 11.59 -17.19 -1.71
C GLY A 186 12.17 -15.79 -1.64
N MET A 187 12.10 -15.02 -2.73
CA MET A 187 12.54 -13.63 -2.69
C MET A 187 11.37 -12.72 -2.29
N VAL A 188 11.65 -11.64 -1.55
CA VAL A 188 10.62 -10.83 -0.89
C VAL A 188 10.70 -9.38 -1.38
N ASP A 189 9.64 -8.89 -2.02
CA ASP A 189 9.44 -7.48 -2.41
C ASP A 189 8.34 -6.84 -1.54
N LEU A 190 8.20 -5.51 -1.50
CA LEU A 190 7.16 -4.76 -0.78
C LEU A 190 5.75 -5.31 -0.99
N THR A 191 5.43 -5.75 -2.21
CA THR A 191 4.07 -6.18 -2.59
C THR A 191 3.94 -7.69 -2.79
N SER A 192 5.05 -8.40 -2.97
CA SER A 192 5.02 -9.74 -3.54
C SER A 192 6.16 -10.64 -3.05
N PHE A 193 6.02 -11.93 -3.35
CA PHE A 193 7.08 -12.92 -3.28
C PHE A 193 7.43 -13.40 -4.68
N LEU A 194 8.72 -13.62 -4.94
CA LEU A 194 9.21 -14.19 -6.19
C LEU A 194 9.70 -15.62 -5.99
N PHE A 195 9.21 -16.53 -6.83
CA PHE A 195 9.59 -17.94 -6.86
C PHE A 195 9.91 -18.40 -8.28
N ARG A 196 10.64 -19.51 -8.40
CA ARG A 196 10.78 -20.22 -9.66
C ARG A 196 9.50 -21.02 -9.92
N GLU A 197 9.06 -21.12 -11.18
CA GLU A 197 7.87 -21.90 -11.53
C GLU A 197 7.93 -23.35 -11.03
N SER A 198 9.10 -23.98 -11.07
CA SER A 198 9.32 -25.36 -10.59
C SER A 198 9.10 -25.55 -9.09
N ASP A 199 9.20 -24.49 -8.31
CA ASP A 199 9.03 -24.52 -6.86
C ASP A 199 7.56 -24.33 -6.46
N CYS A 200 6.74 -23.93 -7.43
CA CYS A 200 5.33 -23.69 -7.24
C CYS A 200 4.49 -24.93 -7.61
N ALA A 201 3.37 -25.08 -6.95
CA ALA A 201 2.38 -26.11 -7.20
C ALA A 201 0.97 -25.50 -7.23
N GLY A 202 0.02 -26.21 -7.86
CA GLY A 202 -1.38 -25.82 -7.84
C GLY A 202 -1.66 -24.45 -8.47
N LEU A 203 -0.88 -24.05 -9.49
CA LEU A 203 -1.05 -22.81 -10.24
C LEU A 203 -1.69 -23.07 -11.61
N LYS A 204 -2.51 -22.13 -12.07
CA LYS A 204 -3.02 -22.03 -13.44
C LYS A 204 -2.57 -20.70 -14.04
N PHE A 205 -2.23 -20.70 -15.32
CA PHE A 205 -1.72 -19.52 -16.02
C PHE A 205 -2.72 -19.06 -17.09
N SER A 206 -2.84 -17.75 -17.32
CA SER A 206 -3.67 -17.16 -18.38
C SER A 206 -3.07 -15.87 -18.93
N GLN A 207 -3.39 -15.54 -20.19
CA GLN A 207 -3.08 -14.24 -20.78
C GLN A 207 -4.09 -13.17 -20.35
N PHE A 208 -5.27 -13.57 -19.87
CA PHE A 208 -6.38 -12.68 -19.58
C PHE A 208 -6.69 -12.64 -18.08
N PRO A 209 -7.28 -11.54 -17.56
CA PRO A 209 -7.72 -11.40 -16.18
C PRO A 209 -8.98 -12.24 -15.86
N SER A 210 -9.08 -13.45 -16.42
CA SER A 210 -10.23 -14.33 -16.22
C SER A 210 -9.77 -15.76 -15.92
N PRO A 211 -10.24 -16.36 -14.80
CA PRO A 211 -9.87 -17.73 -14.46
C PRO A 211 -10.45 -18.77 -15.44
N GLY A 212 -11.54 -18.45 -16.14
CA GLY A 212 -12.15 -19.35 -17.13
C GLY A 212 -11.26 -19.59 -18.35
N ALA A 213 -10.34 -18.66 -18.62
CA ALA A 213 -9.31 -18.79 -19.65
C ALA A 213 -7.97 -19.31 -19.10
N ALA A 214 -7.91 -19.66 -17.81
CA ALA A 214 -6.69 -20.18 -17.19
C ALA A 214 -6.61 -21.69 -17.40
N SER A 215 -5.44 -22.16 -17.85
CA SER A 215 -5.21 -23.58 -18.14
C SER A 215 -4.25 -24.19 -17.12
N ASP A 216 -4.39 -25.49 -16.83
CA ASP A 216 -3.46 -26.28 -16.00
C ASP A 216 -2.13 -26.59 -16.72
N ILE A 217 -1.79 -25.79 -17.73
CA ILE A 217 -0.60 -25.96 -18.56
C ILE A 217 0.50 -25.02 -18.03
N THR A 218 1.75 -25.46 -18.08
CA THR A 218 2.93 -24.65 -17.73
C THR A 218 2.98 -23.32 -18.47
N SER A 219 3.63 -22.31 -17.88
CA SER A 219 3.79 -20.99 -18.49
C SER A 219 4.34 -21.06 -19.93
N SER A 220 5.38 -21.89 -20.13
CA SER A 220 6.07 -22.07 -21.42
C SER A 220 5.15 -22.54 -22.55
N ALA A 221 4.19 -23.41 -22.24
CA ALA A 221 3.24 -23.91 -23.22
C ALA A 221 2.14 -22.90 -23.57
N ILE A 222 1.78 -22.01 -22.65
CA ILE A 222 0.90 -20.87 -22.96
C ILE A 222 1.62 -19.87 -23.86
N LEU A 223 2.89 -19.59 -23.56
CA LEU A 223 3.71 -18.68 -24.36
C LEU A 223 3.98 -19.24 -25.76
N ALA A 224 4.15 -20.55 -25.90
CA ALA A 224 4.28 -21.22 -27.20
C ALA A 224 3.03 -21.08 -28.09
N ARG A 225 1.88 -20.74 -27.50
CA ARG A 225 0.59 -20.55 -28.19
C ARG A 225 0.14 -19.08 -28.16
N ALA A 226 0.99 -18.17 -27.68
CA ALA A 226 0.63 -16.78 -27.55
C ALA A 226 0.65 -16.04 -28.89
N SER A 227 -0.05 -14.91 -28.92
CA SER A 227 0.03 -13.95 -30.01
C SER A 227 1.47 -13.43 -30.17
N ASP A 228 1.79 -12.94 -31.37
CA ASP A 228 3.03 -12.22 -31.66
C ASP A 228 2.75 -10.70 -31.63
N PRO A 229 3.43 -9.90 -30.77
CA PRO A 229 4.48 -10.29 -29.83
C PRO A 229 3.95 -11.03 -28.60
N PRO A 230 4.75 -11.93 -28.00
CA PRO A 230 4.37 -12.66 -26.81
C PRO A 230 4.14 -11.71 -25.62
N PRO A 231 3.18 -12.04 -24.73
CA PRO A 231 2.92 -11.25 -23.55
C PRO A 231 4.15 -11.26 -22.64
N ARG A 232 4.46 -10.11 -22.03
CA ARG A 232 5.56 -9.99 -21.06
C ARG A 232 5.26 -10.67 -19.74
N THR A 233 3.98 -10.85 -19.44
CA THR A 233 3.48 -11.34 -18.16
C THR A 233 2.21 -12.16 -18.37
N LEU A 234 1.99 -13.17 -17.53
CA LEU A 234 0.75 -13.95 -17.47
C LEU A 234 0.09 -13.79 -16.10
N TYR A 235 -1.23 -13.90 -16.04
CA TYR A 235 -1.98 -14.01 -14.80
C TYR A 235 -1.81 -15.40 -14.20
N VAL A 236 -1.67 -15.46 -12.88
CA VAL A 236 -1.55 -16.69 -12.09
C VAL A 236 -2.75 -16.82 -11.17
N PHE A 237 -3.43 -17.96 -11.28
CA PHE A 237 -4.61 -18.29 -10.49
C PHE A 237 -4.37 -19.55 -9.66
N CYS A 238 -4.99 -19.62 -8.49
CA CYS A 238 -5.01 -20.84 -7.70
C CYS A 238 -5.86 -21.92 -8.40
N SER A 239 -5.29 -23.09 -8.64
CA SER A 239 -5.99 -24.24 -9.25
C SER A 239 -7.21 -24.70 -8.44
N GLY A 240 -7.16 -24.59 -7.11
CA GLY A 240 -8.20 -25.09 -6.20
C GLY A 240 -9.43 -24.19 -6.05
N CYS A 241 -9.27 -22.86 -6.18
CA CYS A 241 -10.38 -21.92 -5.99
C CYS A 241 -10.50 -20.83 -7.06
N ALA A 242 -9.66 -20.88 -8.09
CA ALA A 242 -9.61 -19.92 -9.19
C ALA A 242 -9.34 -18.45 -8.75
N ALA A 243 -8.91 -18.21 -7.51
CA ALA A 243 -8.53 -16.87 -7.06
C ALA A 243 -7.28 -16.40 -7.81
N HIS A 244 -7.28 -15.14 -8.25
CA HIS A 244 -6.08 -14.47 -8.74
C HIS A 244 -5.09 -14.29 -7.58
N ILE A 245 -3.88 -14.81 -7.75
CA ILE A 245 -2.85 -14.85 -6.70
C ILE A 245 -1.57 -14.08 -7.09
N GLY A 246 -1.40 -13.76 -8.37
CA GLY A 246 -0.31 -12.93 -8.85
C GLY A 246 0.00 -13.18 -10.31
N PHE A 247 1.28 -13.11 -10.69
CA PHE A 247 1.69 -13.03 -12.08
C PHE A 247 2.88 -13.95 -12.37
N PHE A 248 3.06 -14.29 -13.64
CA PHE A 248 4.27 -14.90 -14.14
C PHE A 248 5.00 -13.87 -15.00
N ASN A 249 6.23 -13.52 -14.65
CA ASN A 249 7.07 -12.62 -15.43
C ASN A 249 7.90 -13.46 -16.42
N VAL A 250 7.70 -13.22 -17.71
CA VAL A 250 8.35 -13.99 -18.78
C VAL A 250 9.84 -13.65 -18.86
N ALA A 251 10.21 -12.38 -18.71
CA ALA A 251 11.58 -11.92 -18.81
C ALA A 251 12.47 -12.53 -17.72
N THR A 252 11.95 -12.65 -16.50
CA THR A 252 12.69 -13.24 -15.36
C THR A 252 12.34 -14.70 -15.10
N SER A 253 11.44 -15.30 -15.90
CA SER A 253 10.93 -16.68 -15.76
C SER A 253 10.53 -17.00 -14.31
N SER A 254 9.72 -16.13 -13.72
CA SER A 254 9.43 -16.17 -12.30
C SER A 254 7.95 -16.02 -11.99
N VAL A 255 7.50 -16.69 -10.93
CA VAL A 255 6.16 -16.55 -10.36
C VAL A 255 6.20 -15.50 -9.25
N VAL A 256 5.45 -14.43 -9.46
CA VAL A 256 5.18 -13.35 -8.51
C VAL A 256 3.89 -13.67 -7.77
N LEU A 257 3.94 -13.92 -6.47
CA LEU A 257 2.76 -14.13 -5.62
C LEU A 257 2.51 -12.88 -4.78
N LEU A 258 1.31 -12.31 -4.87
CA LEU A 258 0.96 -11.08 -4.14
C LEU A 258 0.78 -11.38 -2.64
N LYS A 259 1.44 -10.60 -1.79
CA LYS A 259 1.46 -10.83 -0.34
C LYS A 259 0.05 -10.92 0.26
N TRP A 260 -0.85 -10.03 -0.15
CA TRP A 260 -2.24 -10.00 0.32
C TRP A 260 -3.15 -11.12 -0.24
N ARG A 261 -2.65 -11.93 -1.18
CA ARG A 261 -3.38 -13.08 -1.76
C ARG A 261 -2.89 -14.42 -1.23
N VAL A 262 -1.79 -14.44 -0.49
CA VAL A 262 -1.20 -15.64 0.09
C VAL A 262 -1.12 -15.56 1.61
N SER A 263 -0.85 -16.71 2.22
CA SER A 263 -0.54 -16.85 3.64
C SER A 263 0.79 -17.56 3.79
N CYS A 264 1.62 -17.07 4.69
CA CYS A 264 2.93 -17.63 5.02
C CYS A 264 3.06 -17.72 6.53
N ARG A 265 3.82 -18.69 7.03
CA ARG A 265 4.14 -18.76 8.47
C ARG A 265 5.22 -17.71 8.77
N THR A 266 4.93 -16.81 9.70
CA THR A 266 5.88 -15.81 10.18
C THR A 266 6.65 -16.31 11.41
N THR A 267 7.81 -15.73 11.68
CA THR A 267 8.63 -16.01 12.85
C THR A 267 8.01 -15.48 14.14
N SER A 268 7.28 -14.37 14.05
CA SER A 268 6.44 -13.83 15.12
C SER A 268 4.96 -13.83 14.71
N PRO A 269 4.01 -14.18 15.61
CA PRO A 269 2.59 -14.05 15.34
C PRO A 269 2.22 -12.61 14.95
N GLY A 270 1.39 -12.45 13.93
CA GLY A 270 0.90 -11.16 13.47
C GLY A 270 -0.15 -11.33 12.39
N ALA A 271 -0.88 -10.26 12.10
CA ALA A 271 -1.79 -10.22 10.95
C ALA A 271 -1.03 -10.45 9.64
N ALA A 272 -1.74 -10.85 8.59
CA ALA A 272 -1.19 -10.91 7.25
C ALA A 272 -1.46 -9.57 6.53
N PRO A 273 -0.54 -9.07 5.69
CA PRO A 273 -0.70 -7.77 5.07
C PRO A 273 -1.84 -7.75 4.08
N ASN A 274 -2.47 -6.58 3.96
CA ASN A 274 -3.47 -6.27 2.95
C ASN A 274 -2.88 -5.40 1.82
N SER A 275 -3.63 -5.25 0.73
CA SER A 275 -3.17 -4.49 -0.44
C SER A 275 -2.97 -3.00 -0.17
N SER A 276 -3.75 -2.40 0.73
CA SER A 276 -3.62 -0.98 1.09
C SER A 276 -2.35 -0.72 1.90
N GLU A 277 -1.97 -1.62 2.80
CA GLU A 277 -0.70 -1.55 3.55
C GLU A 277 0.50 -1.72 2.61
N CYS A 278 0.41 -2.66 1.66
CA CYS A 278 1.41 -2.82 0.60
C CYS A 278 1.49 -1.56 -0.29
N LEU A 279 0.37 -0.97 -0.70
CA LEU A 279 0.36 0.27 -1.46
C LEU A 279 1.00 1.42 -0.65
N ALA A 280 0.67 1.56 0.63
CA ALA A 280 1.27 2.59 1.48
C ALA A 280 2.80 2.42 1.57
N ALA A 281 3.28 1.19 1.75
CA ALA A 281 4.71 0.88 1.75
C ALA A 281 5.37 1.20 0.40
N THR A 282 4.73 0.85 -0.71
CA THR A 282 5.21 1.19 -2.07
C THR A 282 5.30 2.70 -2.26
N LEU A 283 4.30 3.47 -1.86
CA LEU A 283 4.28 4.93 -1.98
C LEU A 283 5.38 5.59 -1.13
N ILE A 284 5.58 5.15 0.11
CA ILE A 284 6.66 5.65 0.99
C ILE A 284 8.03 5.32 0.38
N ALA A 285 8.20 4.11 -0.12
CA ALA A 285 9.44 3.69 -0.76
C ALA A 285 9.69 4.53 -2.03
N THR A 286 8.67 4.75 -2.85
CA THR A 286 8.77 5.59 -4.06
C THR A 286 9.09 7.04 -3.73
N LEU A 287 8.48 7.62 -2.70
CA LEU A 287 8.83 8.96 -2.20
C LEU A 287 10.29 9.02 -1.75
N SER A 288 10.75 8.02 -1.00
CA SER A 288 12.12 7.98 -0.48
C SER A 288 13.17 7.80 -1.59
N ARG A 289 12.82 7.06 -2.64
CA ARG A 289 13.71 6.80 -3.79
C ARG A 289 13.74 7.96 -4.78
N SER A 290 12.58 8.49 -5.16
CA SER A 290 12.46 9.47 -6.26
C SER A 290 12.43 10.92 -5.76
N GLY A 291 12.12 11.15 -4.48
CA GLY A 291 11.78 12.48 -3.96
C GLY A 291 10.41 12.99 -4.43
N SER A 292 9.70 12.29 -5.33
CA SER A 292 8.37 12.67 -5.76
C SER A 292 7.32 12.23 -4.74
N SER A 293 6.45 13.18 -4.39
CA SER A 293 5.29 12.93 -3.55
C SER A 293 4.04 12.57 -4.35
N LYS A 294 4.12 12.53 -5.69
CA LYS A 294 2.98 12.23 -6.56
C LYS A 294 3.19 10.89 -7.25
N SER A 295 2.11 10.13 -7.35
CA SER A 295 2.12 8.84 -8.02
C SER A 295 0.82 8.63 -8.78
N VAL A 296 0.90 7.90 -9.88
CA VAL A 296 -0.27 7.39 -10.59
C VAL A 296 -0.30 5.88 -10.44
N VAL A 297 -1.38 5.38 -9.85
CA VAL A 297 -1.60 3.95 -9.69
C VAL A 297 -2.40 3.44 -10.88
N VAL A 298 -1.75 2.62 -11.69
CA VAL A 298 -2.33 2.04 -12.92
C VAL A 298 -2.43 0.52 -12.83
N PRO A 299 -3.32 -0.10 -13.60
CA PRO A 299 -3.39 -1.56 -13.69
C PRO A 299 -2.05 -2.13 -14.13
N ALA A 300 -1.56 -3.16 -13.44
CA ALA A 300 -0.34 -3.89 -13.82
C ALA A 300 -0.39 -4.49 -15.23
N PHE A 301 -1.59 -4.56 -15.82
CA PHE A 301 -1.86 -5.06 -17.16
C PHE A 301 -2.88 -4.15 -17.82
N GLN A 302 -2.50 -3.56 -18.94
CA GLN A 302 -3.48 -2.99 -19.84
C GLN A 302 -3.97 -4.11 -20.77
N PRO A 303 -5.28 -4.38 -20.84
CA PRO A 303 -5.79 -5.21 -21.92
C PRO A 303 -5.44 -4.49 -23.22
N SER A 304 -4.62 -5.11 -24.05
CA SER A 304 -4.26 -4.57 -25.37
C SER A 304 -5.53 -4.13 -26.10
N HIS A 305 -5.58 -2.87 -26.53
CA HIS A 305 -6.69 -2.27 -27.29
C HIS A 305 -7.11 -3.07 -28.54
N GLN A 306 -6.31 -4.04 -28.98
CA GLN A 306 -6.58 -4.91 -30.12
C GLN A 306 -7.77 -5.87 -29.92
N GLY A 307 -8.22 -6.13 -28.68
CA GLY A 307 -9.37 -7.01 -28.42
C GLY A 307 -10.74 -6.31 -28.45
N ALA A 308 -10.78 -4.98 -28.29
CA ALA A 308 -12.02 -4.21 -28.29
C ALA A 308 -12.43 -3.73 -29.69
N ALA A 309 -11.47 -3.62 -30.62
CA ALA A 309 -11.73 -3.18 -31.99
C ALA A 309 -12.34 -4.27 -32.89
N ALA A 310 -12.22 -5.56 -32.52
CA ALA A 310 -12.77 -6.66 -33.32
C ALA A 310 -14.26 -6.96 -33.06
N ALA A 311 -14.91 -6.20 -32.17
CA ALA A 311 -16.34 -6.30 -31.89
C ALA A 311 -17.12 -5.04 -32.31
N ALA A 312 -16.47 -4.11 -33.02
CA ALA A 312 -17.05 -2.87 -33.51
C ALA A 312 -17.15 -2.87 -35.05
N ASP A 313 -17.67 -3.96 -35.61
CA ASP A 313 -18.23 -3.99 -36.97
C ASP A 313 -19.73 -4.30 -36.82
N ASP A 314 -20.48 -3.38 -36.23
CA ASP A 314 -21.92 -3.25 -36.43
C ASP A 314 -22.30 -1.79 -36.14
N ASP A 315 -22.82 -1.12 -37.16
CA ASP A 315 -23.34 0.25 -37.18
C ASP A 315 -24.50 0.41 -36.18
N ASP A 316 -24.23 0.64 -34.89
CA ASP A 316 -25.23 1.17 -33.96
C ASP A 316 -24.61 2.20 -32.98
N ASP A 317 -24.97 3.46 -33.23
CA ASP A 317 -24.40 4.71 -32.72
C ASP A 317 -24.81 5.05 -31.26
N ASP A 318 -24.98 4.05 -30.38
CA ASP A 318 -25.49 4.27 -29.01
C ASP A 318 -24.96 3.29 -27.94
N ALA A 319 -23.84 2.61 -28.19
CA ALA A 319 -23.18 1.79 -27.18
C ALA A 319 -22.34 2.68 -26.24
N LYS A 320 -22.94 3.13 -25.14
CA LYS A 320 -22.24 3.71 -23.98
C LYS A 320 -20.99 2.88 -23.68
N SER A 321 -19.82 3.44 -23.97
CA SER A 321 -18.53 2.86 -23.58
C SER A 321 -18.62 2.55 -22.09
N SER A 322 -18.50 1.26 -21.74
CA SER A 322 -18.39 0.87 -20.35
C SER A 322 -17.24 1.69 -19.75
N PRO A 323 -17.46 2.44 -18.64
CA PRO A 323 -16.42 3.32 -18.12
C PRO A 323 -15.18 2.47 -17.84
N SER A 324 -14.05 2.86 -18.45
CA SER A 324 -12.78 2.24 -18.12
C SER A 324 -12.57 2.38 -16.61
N PRO A 325 -12.14 1.31 -15.94
CA PRO A 325 -12.00 1.35 -14.49
C PRO A 325 -10.92 2.39 -14.15
N PRO A 326 -11.16 3.26 -13.15
CA PRO A 326 -10.33 4.45 -12.94
C PRO A 326 -8.94 4.09 -12.40
N ALA A 327 -7.94 4.83 -12.85
CA ALA A 327 -6.64 4.92 -12.21
C ALA A 327 -6.69 5.88 -11.03
N LEU A 328 -5.70 5.84 -10.13
CA LEU A 328 -5.61 6.77 -9.00
C LEU A 328 -4.46 7.74 -9.18
N HIS A 329 -4.75 9.04 -9.15
CA HIS A 329 -3.72 10.07 -8.97
C HIS A 329 -3.60 10.37 -7.47
N LEU A 330 -2.45 10.04 -6.89
CA LEU A 330 -2.16 10.18 -5.47
C LEU A 330 -1.09 11.23 -5.23
N TRP A 331 -1.26 12.02 -4.17
CA TRP A 331 -0.27 12.99 -3.72
C TRP A 331 -0.13 12.94 -2.20
N ILE A 332 1.05 12.55 -1.72
CA ILE A 332 1.38 12.45 -0.29
C ILE A 332 1.44 13.85 0.33
N LEU A 333 0.44 14.17 1.15
CA LEU A 333 0.42 15.39 1.97
C LEU A 333 1.28 15.23 3.22
N ASN A 334 1.20 14.07 3.86
CA ASN A 334 2.04 13.74 5.01
C ASN A 334 2.30 12.23 5.05
N ALA A 335 3.58 11.86 4.96
CA ALA A 335 4.02 10.47 4.99
C ALA A 335 4.13 9.87 6.41
N ASN A 336 3.96 10.68 7.46
CA ASN A 336 4.14 10.23 8.83
C ASN A 336 3.13 10.86 9.78
N ILE A 337 1.95 10.23 9.87
CA ILE A 337 0.95 10.53 10.88
C ILE A 337 0.61 9.29 11.70
N ALA A 338 0.11 9.50 12.91
CA ALA A 338 -0.67 8.50 13.63
C ALA A 338 -2.02 9.10 13.98
N TYR A 339 -3.12 8.38 13.77
CA TYR A 339 -4.45 8.91 14.05
C TYR A 339 -5.26 8.02 14.97
N ALA A 340 -6.26 8.62 15.62
CA ALA A 340 -7.31 7.94 16.35
C ALA A 340 -8.65 8.54 15.94
N SER A 341 -9.71 7.72 15.92
CA SER A 341 -11.06 8.18 15.60
C SER A 341 -12.09 7.50 16.48
N SER A 342 -13.06 8.27 16.96
CA SER A 342 -14.21 7.76 17.72
C SER A 342 -15.11 6.81 16.93
N ARG A 343 -14.98 6.81 15.59
CA ARG A 343 -15.63 5.85 14.69
C ARG A 343 -14.95 4.47 14.72
N CYS A 344 -13.70 4.40 15.17
CA CYS A 344 -12.93 3.17 15.35
C CYS A 344 -12.81 2.84 16.84
N ARG A 345 -13.95 2.58 17.50
CA ARG A 345 -13.99 2.39 18.97
C ARG A 345 -13.12 1.22 19.41
N GLY A 346 -12.27 1.46 20.41
CA GLY A 346 -11.38 0.44 20.99
C GLY A 346 -10.13 0.14 20.15
N ALA A 347 -9.97 0.76 18.97
CA ALA A 347 -8.75 0.63 18.19
C ALA A 347 -7.62 1.44 18.80
N ALA A 348 -6.42 0.86 18.85
CA ALA A 348 -5.20 1.59 19.14
C ALA A 348 -4.96 2.67 18.06
N PRO A 349 -4.22 3.76 18.38
CA PRO A 349 -3.76 4.70 17.39
C PRO A 349 -3.06 4.01 16.21
N ARG A 350 -3.37 4.43 14.99
CA ARG A 350 -2.92 3.75 13.77
C ARG A 350 -1.95 4.64 13.00
N PRO A 351 -0.73 4.16 12.67
CA PRO A 351 0.16 4.89 11.78
C PRO A 351 -0.43 4.89 10.36
N ALA A 352 -0.32 6.01 9.66
CA ALA A 352 -0.87 6.18 8.33
C ALA A 352 -0.08 7.19 7.50
N ILE A 353 -0.36 7.20 6.20
CA ILE A 353 -0.05 8.30 5.29
C ILE A 353 -1.34 9.07 4.98
N LYS A 354 -1.26 10.41 5.00
CA LYS A 354 -2.34 11.32 4.60
C LYS A 354 -2.11 11.73 3.16
N LEU A 355 -3.10 11.50 2.31
CA LEU A 355 -3.01 11.64 0.87
C LEU A 355 -4.10 12.57 0.35
N LEU A 356 -3.76 13.34 -0.66
CA LEU A 356 -4.69 13.89 -1.62
C LEU A 356 -4.88 12.86 -2.74
N TYR A 357 -6.11 12.59 -3.17
CA TYR A 357 -6.38 11.64 -4.24
C TYR A 357 -7.48 12.08 -5.21
N ARG A 358 -7.36 11.61 -6.46
CA ARG A 358 -8.41 11.66 -7.49
C ARG A 358 -8.49 10.32 -8.19
N GLU A 359 -9.71 9.91 -8.51
CA GLU A 359 -9.98 8.86 -9.48
C GLU A 359 -9.94 9.52 -10.87
N ILE A 360 -9.08 9.04 -11.76
CA ILE A 360 -8.87 9.61 -13.09
C ILE A 360 -9.08 8.55 -14.18
N PRO A 361 -9.51 8.94 -15.40
CA PRO A 361 -9.57 8.03 -16.53
C PRO A 361 -8.19 7.48 -16.88
N GLN A 362 -8.13 6.25 -17.41
CA GLN A 362 -6.88 5.63 -17.83
C GLN A 362 -6.09 6.49 -18.84
N ALA A 363 -6.78 7.13 -19.80
CA ALA A 363 -6.13 8.00 -20.78
C ALA A 363 -5.45 9.24 -20.15
N GLU A 364 -5.99 9.76 -19.04
CA GLU A 364 -5.33 10.85 -18.29
C GLU A 364 -4.08 10.32 -17.59
N ALA A 365 -4.15 9.12 -16.99
CA ALA A 365 -3.01 8.47 -16.37
C ALA A 365 -1.87 8.23 -17.36
N ASP A 366 -2.19 7.67 -18.55
CA ASP A 366 -1.21 7.41 -19.59
C ASP A 366 -0.54 8.70 -20.07
N ALA A 367 -1.31 9.76 -20.32
CA ALA A 367 -0.78 11.06 -20.71
C ALA A 367 0.14 11.69 -19.64
N MET A 368 -0.15 11.46 -18.35
CA MET A 368 0.72 11.91 -17.26
C MET A 368 2.05 11.13 -17.22
N LEU A 369 2.02 9.83 -17.49
CA LEU A 369 3.20 8.96 -17.48
C LEU A 369 4.10 9.16 -18.71
N GLU A 370 3.51 9.42 -19.89
CA GLU A 370 4.25 9.66 -21.14
C GLU A 370 4.85 11.08 -21.25
N SER A 371 4.44 11.99 -20.37
CA SER A 371 4.92 13.37 -20.38
C SER A 371 6.43 13.45 -20.11
N MET A 372 7.16 14.14 -20.99
CA MET A 372 8.61 14.38 -20.83
C MET A 372 8.97 15.18 -19.58
N THR A 373 8.02 15.91 -19.00
CA THR A 373 8.20 16.68 -17.76
C THR A 373 7.33 16.12 -16.64
N SER A 374 7.07 14.81 -16.65
CA SER A 374 6.25 14.15 -15.64
C SER A 374 6.83 14.34 -14.24
N ASP A 375 6.00 14.77 -13.31
CA ASP A 375 6.32 14.89 -11.88
C ASP A 375 5.72 13.74 -11.05
N VAL A 376 5.10 12.76 -11.72
CA VAL A 376 4.47 11.60 -11.08
C VAL A 376 5.33 10.35 -11.25
N GLN A 377 5.14 9.40 -10.34
CA GLN A 377 5.76 8.07 -10.42
C GLN A 377 4.71 7.01 -10.72
N GLU A 378 5.04 6.05 -11.57
CA GLU A 378 4.18 4.91 -11.85
C GLU A 378 4.19 3.93 -10.66
N VAL A 379 2.99 3.49 -10.26
CA VAL A 379 2.80 2.38 -9.33
C VAL A 379 1.81 1.41 -9.96
N THR A 380 2.15 0.14 -10.02
CA THR A 380 1.29 -0.87 -10.63
C THR A 380 0.60 -1.72 -9.57
N LEU A 381 -0.70 -1.93 -9.74
CA LEU A 381 -1.48 -2.86 -8.92
C LEU A 381 -2.47 -3.62 -9.80
N PRO A 382 -2.95 -4.81 -9.38
CA PRO A 382 -4.08 -5.41 -10.07
C PRO A 382 -5.34 -4.55 -9.88
N LEU A 383 -6.24 -4.64 -10.85
CA LEU A 383 -7.38 -3.73 -10.95
C LEU A 383 -8.29 -3.72 -9.71
N ALA A 384 -8.54 -4.91 -9.14
CA ALA A 384 -9.37 -5.05 -7.96
C ALA A 384 -8.77 -4.32 -6.75
N GLU A 385 -7.44 -4.28 -6.64
CA GLU A 385 -6.71 -3.60 -5.59
C GLU A 385 -6.68 -2.08 -5.77
N ILE A 386 -6.71 -1.58 -7.01
CA ILE A 386 -6.89 -0.15 -7.28
C ILE A 386 -8.28 0.30 -6.82
N ALA A 387 -9.32 -0.46 -7.17
CA ALA A 387 -10.68 -0.20 -6.70
C ALA A 387 -10.78 -0.27 -5.17
N GLY A 388 -10.16 -1.29 -4.56
CA GLY A 388 -10.09 -1.42 -3.10
C GLY A 388 -9.34 -0.27 -2.43
N ALA A 389 -8.26 0.24 -3.03
CA ALA A 389 -7.54 1.40 -2.54
C ALA A 389 -8.41 2.68 -2.61
N ALA A 390 -9.14 2.88 -3.71
CA ALA A 390 -10.08 3.99 -3.85
C ALA A 390 -11.18 3.96 -2.79
N GLU A 391 -11.75 2.78 -2.54
CA GLU A 391 -12.74 2.58 -1.48
C GLU A 391 -12.16 2.85 -0.08
N ALA A 392 -10.94 2.35 0.20
CA ALA A 392 -10.26 2.59 1.47
C ALA A 392 -9.97 4.09 1.70
N LEU A 393 -9.56 4.82 0.66
CA LEU A 393 -9.35 6.27 0.70
C LEU A 393 -10.66 7.03 0.94
N ARG A 394 -11.76 6.60 0.32
CA ARG A 394 -13.09 7.18 0.53
C ARG A 394 -13.59 6.93 1.95
N ALA A 395 -13.47 5.69 2.43
CA ALA A 395 -13.88 5.29 3.77
C ALA A 395 -13.07 5.99 4.88
N SER A 396 -11.77 6.17 4.67
CA SER A 396 -10.91 6.91 5.61
C SER A 396 -11.15 8.42 5.59
N GLY A 397 -11.50 9.01 4.44
CA GLY A 397 -11.92 10.41 4.35
C GLY A 397 -13.13 10.73 5.23
N GLU A 398 -14.03 9.76 5.43
CA GLU A 398 -15.16 9.87 6.33
C GLU A 398 -14.77 9.95 7.82
N LEU A 399 -13.55 9.54 8.19
CA LEU A 399 -13.00 9.71 9.54
C LEU A 399 -12.56 11.15 9.79
N LEU A 400 -12.22 11.89 8.73
CA LEU A 400 -11.74 13.26 8.82
C LEU A 400 -12.88 14.24 9.12
N PRO A 401 -12.56 15.38 9.77
CA PRO A 401 -13.50 16.48 9.93
C PRO A 401 -14.08 16.92 8.57
N PRO A 402 -15.38 17.28 8.48
CA PRO A 402 -16.01 17.63 7.20
C PRO A 402 -15.26 18.69 6.37
N GLY A 403 -14.69 19.71 7.04
CA GLY A 403 -13.93 20.77 6.38
C GLY A 403 -12.53 20.36 5.88
N GLU A 404 -12.08 19.14 6.18
CA GLU A 404 -10.76 18.62 5.79
C GLU A 404 -10.85 17.48 4.77
N ARG A 405 -12.06 17.11 4.33
CA ARG A 405 -12.27 15.98 3.39
C ARG A 405 -11.93 16.30 1.95
N VAL A 406 -11.89 17.58 1.60
CA VAL A 406 -11.63 18.08 0.24
C VAL A 406 -10.68 19.26 0.31
N PHE A 407 -9.66 19.24 -0.55
CA PHE A 407 -8.75 20.36 -0.77
C PHE A 407 -8.77 20.73 -2.24
N ARG A 408 -9.49 21.81 -2.58
CA ARG A 408 -9.78 22.19 -3.98
C ARG A 408 -10.47 21.05 -4.74
N GLU A 409 -9.87 20.54 -5.81
CA GLU A 409 -10.35 19.39 -6.59
C GLU A 409 -9.94 18.02 -6.04
N TRP A 410 -9.18 17.98 -4.93
CA TRP A 410 -8.64 16.75 -4.37
C TRP A 410 -9.46 16.26 -3.19
N ASN A 411 -9.75 14.96 -3.17
CA ASN A 411 -10.26 14.31 -1.96
C ASN A 411 -9.10 14.04 -1.00
N VAL A 412 -9.38 14.02 0.30
CA VAL A 412 -8.38 13.70 1.34
C VAL A 412 -8.73 12.35 1.96
N GLY A 413 -7.74 11.46 2.02
CA GLY A 413 -7.88 10.12 2.58
C GLY A 413 -6.62 9.67 3.32
N LEU A 414 -6.75 8.56 4.04
CA LEU A 414 -5.67 7.91 4.78
C LEU A 414 -5.44 6.50 4.24
N LEU A 415 -4.18 6.10 4.13
CA LEU A 415 -3.81 4.69 4.02
C LEU A 415 -3.03 4.30 5.27
N ASP A 416 -3.49 3.26 5.96
CA ASP A 416 -2.80 2.74 7.13
C ASP A 416 -1.45 2.13 6.71
N LYS A 417 -0.45 2.35 7.55
CA LYS A 417 0.86 1.71 7.39
C LYS A 417 0.83 0.32 8.02
N TRP A 418 1.70 -0.54 7.51
CA TRP A 418 1.98 -1.82 8.12
C TRP A 418 2.50 -1.67 9.55
N VAL A 419 2.07 -2.57 10.45
CA VAL A 419 2.58 -2.66 11.81
C VAL A 419 2.99 -4.10 12.07
N ALA A 420 4.29 -4.34 12.23
CA ALA A 420 4.82 -5.66 12.57
C ALA A 420 4.30 -6.11 13.96
N GLY A 421 3.84 -7.35 14.05
CA GLY A 421 3.36 -7.93 15.32
C GLY A 421 1.99 -7.43 15.81
N GLY A 422 1.25 -6.69 14.98
CA GLY A 422 -0.13 -6.29 15.31
C GLY A 422 -1.08 -7.48 15.29
N VAL A 423 -1.83 -7.67 16.38
CA VAL A 423 -3.08 -8.44 16.45
C VAL A 423 -4.23 -7.45 16.66
#